data_AF-A0A1J0WD81-F1
#
_entry.id   AF-A0A1J0WD81-F1
#
_cell.length_a   1.000
_cell.length_b   1.000
_cell.length_c   1.000
_cell.angle_alpha   90.00
_cell.angle_beta   90.00
_cell.angle_gamma   90.00
#
_symmetry.space_group_name_H-M   'P 1'
#
loop_
_entity.id
_entity.type
_entity.pdbx_description
1 polymer ?
#
loop_
_entity_poly.entity_id
_entity_poly.type
_entity_poly.pdbx_seq_one_letter_code
_entity_poly.pdbx_strand_id
1 'polypeptide(L)'
;MTWLVGTFLLLFVGGPLVFRALTRPAPSRGAMQSVAVFALVCALFGFGLRFGLAGSSGLQSLFCLLALWLSWIGVLALATLAVRRVDRGPAMRRWSAVLGAATTTVPWFGLVSAQMMAG
;
A
#
# COMPACT_ATOMS: atom_id res chain seq x y z
N MET A 1 -16.54 -4.71 18.91
CA MET A 1 -16.66 -3.32 18.42
C MET A 1 -15.31 -2.61 18.33
N THR A 2 -14.50 -2.59 19.39
CA THR A 2 -13.15 -2.00 19.40
C THR A 2 -12.22 -2.51 18.29
N TRP A 3 -12.18 -3.82 18.05
CA TRP A 3 -11.39 -4.42 16.97
C TRP A 3 -11.80 -3.96 15.56
N LEU A 4 -13.11 -3.86 15.29
CA LEU A 4 -13.62 -3.38 13.99
C LEU A 4 -13.25 -1.92 13.76
N VAL A 5 -13.37 -1.08 14.79
CA VAL A 5 -12.95 0.33 14.73
C VAL A 5 -11.44 0.41 14.49
N GLY A 6 -10.64 -0.41 15.17
CA GLY A 6 -9.20 -0.48 14.97
C GLY A 6 -8.81 -0.85 13.54
N THR A 7 -9.43 -1.89 12.98
CA THR A 7 -9.20 -2.30 11.58
C THR A 7 -9.67 -1.21 10.60
N PHE A 8 -10.84 -0.60 10.83
CA PHE A 8 -11.32 0.49 10.00
C PHE A 8 -10.32 1.66 9.97
N LEU A 9 -9.87 2.11 11.14
CA LEU A 9 -8.88 3.19 11.23
C LEU A 9 -7.55 2.79 10.57
N LEU A 10 -7.09 1.56 10.77
CA LEU A 10 -5.87 1.08 10.12
C LEU A 10 -5.98 1.16 8.60
N LEU A 11 -7.08 0.67 8.02
CA LEU A 11 -7.22 0.58 6.57
C LEU A 11 -7.52 1.95 5.93
N PHE A 12 -8.46 2.71 6.51
CA PHE A 12 -8.96 3.97 5.93
C PHE A 12 -8.20 5.21 6.38
N VAL A 13 -7.39 5.13 7.44
CA VAL A 13 -6.53 6.24 7.89
C VAL A 13 -5.06 5.86 7.76
N GLY A 14 -4.67 4.68 8.23
CA GLY A 14 -3.28 4.21 8.17
C GLY A 14 -2.75 4.15 6.74
N GLY A 15 -3.49 3.53 5.81
CA GLY A 15 -3.10 3.45 4.39
C GLY A 15 -2.84 4.82 3.75
N PRO A 16 -3.80 5.74 3.78
CA PRO A 16 -3.62 7.11 3.28
C PRO A 16 -2.48 7.88 3.95
N LEU A 17 -2.25 7.70 5.25
CA LEU A 17 -1.14 8.34 5.96
C LEU A 17 0.22 7.81 5.51
N VAL A 18 0.37 6.49 5.36
CA VAL A 18 1.59 5.88 4.82
C VAL A 18 1.83 6.36 3.39
N PHE A 19 0.81 6.32 2.53
CA PHE A 19 0.90 6.83 1.16
C PHE A 19 1.31 8.31 1.10
N ARG A 20 0.70 9.14 1.94
CA ARG A 20 1.06 10.56 2.05
C ARG A 20 2.51 10.73 2.50
N ALA A 21 2.99 9.96 3.47
CA ALA A 21 4.37 10.02 3.92
C ALA A 21 5.35 9.68 2.79
N LEU A 22 5.07 8.62 2.02
CA LEU A 22 5.92 8.17 0.90
C LEU A 22 5.92 9.16 -0.28
N THR A 23 4.83 9.89 -0.50
CA THR A 23 4.68 10.83 -1.63
C THR A 23 4.86 12.31 -1.25
N ARG A 24 5.15 12.61 0.03
CA ARG A 24 5.42 13.97 0.51
C ARG A 24 6.71 14.57 -0.06
N PRO A 25 7.83 13.83 -0.19
CA PRO A 25 9.05 14.37 -0.77
C PRO A 25 8.86 14.84 -2.21
N ALA A 26 9.66 15.82 -2.64
CA ALA A 26 9.67 16.25 -4.03
C ALA A 26 10.10 15.09 -4.95
N PRO A 27 9.49 14.91 -6.13
CA PRO A 27 9.85 13.83 -7.04
C PRO A 27 11.32 13.93 -7.48
N SER A 28 12.15 13.03 -6.96
CA SER A 28 13.57 12.92 -7.26
C SER A 28 13.95 11.47 -7.50
N ARG A 29 15.10 11.21 -8.15
CA ARG A 29 15.58 9.84 -8.36
C ARG A 29 15.77 9.11 -7.03
N GLY A 30 16.32 9.78 -6.02
CA GLY A 30 16.52 9.20 -4.68
C GLY A 30 15.22 8.86 -3.97
N ALA A 31 14.21 9.75 -4.02
CA ALA A 31 12.89 9.48 -3.43
C ALA A 31 12.18 8.32 -4.14
N MET A 32 12.30 8.21 -5.46
CA MET A 32 11.74 7.08 -6.20
C MET A 32 12.46 5.76 -5.85
N GLN A 33 13.79 5.78 -5.76
CA GLN A 33 14.58 4.62 -5.37
C GLN A 33 14.23 4.14 -3.95
N SER A 34 14.10 5.05 -2.99
CA SER A 34 13.75 4.67 -1.61
C SER A 34 12.36 4.05 -1.53
N VAL A 35 11.37 4.60 -2.24
CA VAL A 35 10.02 4.03 -2.32
C VAL A 35 10.03 2.68 -3.03
N ALA A 36 10.81 2.52 -4.10
CA ALA A 36 10.96 1.25 -4.81
C ALA A 36 11.59 0.16 -3.91
N VAL A 37 12.66 0.50 -3.18
CA VAL A 37 13.29 -0.40 -2.22
C VAL A 37 12.32 -0.77 -1.10
N PHE A 38 11.58 0.20 -0.56
CA PHE A 38 10.54 -0.06 0.44
C PHE A 38 9.49 -1.06 -0.09
N ALA A 39 8.93 -0.81 -1.27
CA ALA A 39 7.93 -1.69 -1.87
C ALA A 39 8.47 -3.11 -2.10
N LEU A 40 9.72 -3.21 -2.57
CA LEU A 40 10.39 -4.48 -2.83
C LEU A 40 10.65 -5.24 -1.52
N VAL A 41 11.18 -4.60 -0.49
CA VAL A 41 11.44 -5.22 0.81
C VAL A 41 10.15 -5.74 1.43
N CYS A 42 9.06 -4.97 1.40
CA CYS A 42 7.76 -5.42 1.89
C CYS A 42 7.22 -6.61 1.08
N ALA A 43 7.37 -6.60 -0.25
CA ALA A 43 6.97 -7.73 -1.09
C ALA A 43 7.77 -8.99 -0.74
N LEU A 44 9.10 -8.90 -0.76
CA LEU A 44 9.99 -10.03 -0.46
C LEU A 44 9.76 -10.57 0.94
N PHE A 45 9.51 -9.70 1.92
CA PHE A 45 9.17 -10.12 3.28
C PHE A 45 7.84 -10.88 3.31
N GLY A 46 6.79 -10.38 2.65
CA GLY A 46 5.50 -11.08 2.53
C GLY A 46 5.64 -12.45 1.83
N PHE A 47 6.38 -12.51 0.73
CA PHE A 47 6.68 -13.75 0.02
C PHE A 47 7.48 -14.74 0.89
N GLY A 48 8.51 -14.25 1.58
CA GLY A 48 9.31 -15.05 2.51
C GLY A 48 8.47 -15.63 3.63
N LEU A 49 7.56 -14.86 4.22
CA LEU A 49 6.61 -15.37 5.22
C LEU A 49 5.68 -16.43 4.64
N ARG A 50 5.22 -16.28 3.39
CA ARG A 50 4.25 -17.21 2.79
C ARG A 50 4.88 -18.53 2.33
N PHE A 51 6.10 -18.48 1.82
CA PHE A 51 6.73 -19.60 1.10
C PHE A 51 8.03 -20.10 1.73
N GLY A 52 8.67 -19.31 2.59
CA GLY A 52 9.97 -19.62 3.19
C GLY A 52 9.92 -20.29 4.57
N LEU A 53 8.75 -20.37 5.20
CA LEU A 53 8.57 -20.97 6.53
C LEU A 53 7.65 -22.20 6.44
N ALA A 54 8.01 -23.26 7.17
CA ALA A 54 7.17 -24.45 7.29
C ALA A 54 6.02 -24.19 8.29
N GLY A 55 4.80 -24.55 7.88
CA GLY A 55 3.58 -24.29 8.64
C GLY A 55 3.00 -22.90 8.40
N SER A 56 1.71 -22.75 8.73
CA SER A 56 1.01 -21.47 8.67
C SER A 56 0.31 -21.20 10.00
N SER A 57 0.63 -20.06 10.60
CA SER A 57 -0.12 -19.53 11.75
C SER A 57 -0.97 -18.33 11.32
N GLY A 58 -2.07 -18.08 12.04
CA GLY A 58 -2.91 -16.90 11.77
C GLY A 58 -2.13 -15.58 11.86
N LEU A 59 -1.15 -15.51 12.77
CA LEU A 59 -0.28 -14.34 12.93
C LEU A 59 0.65 -14.15 11.72
N GLN A 60 1.21 -15.23 11.18
CA GLN A 60 2.04 -15.19 9.96
C GLN A 60 1.22 -14.76 8.74
N SER A 61 -0.03 -15.24 8.61
CA SER A 61 -0.95 -14.77 7.56
C SER A 61 -1.26 -13.28 7.70
N LEU A 62 -1.47 -12.78 8.92
CA LEU A 62 -1.68 -11.36 9.18
C LEU A 62 -0.47 -10.52 8.77
N PHE A 63 0.74 -10.91 9.17
CA PHE A 63 1.96 -10.20 8.78
C PHE A 63 2.22 -10.25 7.27
N CYS A 64 1.92 -11.37 6.63
CA CYS A 64 1.98 -11.49 5.17
C CYS A 64 1.02 -10.50 4.49
N LEU A 65 -0.24 -10.43 4.92
CA LEU A 65 -1.22 -9.49 4.38
C LEU A 65 -0.79 -8.04 4.60
N LEU A 66 -0.30 -7.69 5.79
CA LEU A 66 0.20 -6.35 6.08
C LEU A 66 1.41 -5.98 5.20
N ALA A 67 2.33 -6.91 4.99
CA ALA A 67 3.51 -6.69 4.15
C ALA A 67 3.13 -6.48 2.67
N LEU A 68 2.22 -7.29 2.14
CA LEU A 68 1.71 -7.14 0.78
C LEU A 68 0.92 -5.84 0.62
N TRP A 69 0.13 -5.44 1.61
CA TRP A 69 -0.58 -4.17 1.61
C TRP A 69 0.37 -2.96 1.63
N LEU A 70 1.42 -2.99 2.44
CA LEU A 70 2.46 -1.95 2.43
C LEU A 70 3.22 -1.90 1.10
N SER A 71 3.51 -3.06 0.50
CA SER A 71 4.12 -3.14 -0.83
C SER A 71 3.22 -2.48 -1.89
N TRP A 72 1.92 -2.78 -1.89
CA TRP A 72 0.92 -2.13 -2.74
C TRP A 72 0.94 -0.61 -2.60
N ILE A 73 0.92 -0.09 -1.37
CA ILE A 73 1.01 1.34 -1.10
C ILE A 73 2.32 1.92 -1.66
N GLY A 74 3.44 1.21 -1.51
CA GLY A 74 4.72 1.58 -2.10
C GLY A 74 4.69 1.69 -3.62
N VAL A 75 4.05 0.74 -4.31
CA VAL A 75 3.86 0.77 -5.76
C VAL A 75 3.01 1.98 -6.19
N LEU A 76 1.92 2.26 -5.49
CA LEU A 76 1.10 3.47 -5.75
C LEU A 76 1.89 4.76 -5.56
N ALA A 77 2.71 4.81 -4.50
CA ALA A 77 3.56 5.96 -4.21
C ALA A 77 4.62 6.15 -5.30
N LEU A 78 5.24 5.07 -5.77
CA LEU A 78 6.22 5.10 -6.85
C LEU A 78 5.60 5.60 -8.15
N ALA A 79 4.44 5.08 -8.53
CA ALA A 79 3.69 5.52 -9.70
C ALA A 79 3.32 7.01 -9.58
N THR A 80 2.87 7.45 -8.41
CA THR A 80 2.53 8.86 -8.13
C THR A 80 3.75 9.77 -8.28
N LEU A 81 4.90 9.40 -7.73
CA LEU A 81 6.14 10.16 -7.87
C LEU A 81 6.60 10.21 -9.33
N ALA A 82 6.46 9.11 -10.08
CA ALA A 82 6.80 9.06 -11.50
C ALA A 82 5.94 10.03 -12.32
N VAL A 83 4.62 10.01 -12.13
CA VAL A 83 3.70 10.91 -12.83
C VAL A 83 3.93 12.38 -12.46
N ARG A 84 4.11 12.69 -11.16
CA ARG A 84 4.42 14.06 -10.70
C ARG A 84 5.77 14.60 -11.16
N ARG A 85 6.68 13.71 -11.61
CA ARG A 85 7.96 14.11 -12.19
C ARG A 85 7.80 14.60 -13.64
N VAL A 86 6.83 14.04 -14.36
CA VAL A 86 6.48 14.42 -15.73
C VAL A 86 5.64 15.71 -15.72
N ASP A 87 4.58 15.75 -14.92
CA ASP A 87 3.71 16.91 -14.76
C ASP A 87 3.80 17.48 -13.33
N ARG A 88 4.34 18.70 -13.23
CA ARG A 88 4.56 19.41 -11.96
C ARG A 88 3.39 20.32 -11.55
N GLY A 89 2.29 20.30 -12.30
CA GLY A 89 1.14 21.15 -12.08
C GLY A 89 0.47 20.90 -10.71
N PRO A 90 -0.16 21.94 -10.12
CA PRO A 90 -0.87 21.81 -8.84
C PRO A 90 -2.06 20.85 -8.92
N ALA A 91 -2.73 20.79 -10.08
CA ALA A 91 -3.82 19.84 -10.34
C ALA A 91 -3.30 18.39 -10.27
N MET A 92 -2.17 18.11 -10.91
CA MET A 92 -1.55 16.77 -10.88
C MET A 92 -1.21 16.35 -9.44
N ARG A 93 -0.62 17.26 -8.64
CA ARG A 93 -0.32 16.98 -7.23
C ARG A 93 -1.58 16.67 -6.42
N ARG A 94 -2.66 17.45 -6.62
CA ARG A 94 -3.92 17.27 -5.89
C ARG A 94 -4.64 15.97 -6.26
N TRP A 95 -4.84 15.72 -7.55
CA TRP A 95 -5.57 14.53 -8.00
C TRP A 95 -4.81 13.24 -7.72
N SER A 96 -3.50 13.19 -7.96
CA SER A 96 -2.69 12.02 -7.60
C SER A 96 -2.65 11.78 -6.08
N ALA A 97 -2.78 12.82 -5.25
CA ALA A 97 -2.89 12.63 -3.80
C ALA A 97 -4.22 11.99 -3.41
N VAL A 98 -5.34 12.50 -3.95
CA VAL A 98 -6.69 11.99 -3.65
C VAL A 98 -6.87 10.57 -4.17
N LEU A 99 -6.57 10.35 -5.46
CA LEU A 99 -6.71 9.05 -6.09
C LEU A 99 -5.77 8.03 -5.46
N GLY A 100 -4.50 8.39 -5.25
CA GLY A 100 -3.53 7.48 -4.64
C GLY A 100 -3.92 7.09 -3.21
N ALA A 101 -4.41 8.04 -2.41
CA ALA A 101 -4.91 7.77 -1.06
C ALA A 101 -6.13 6.84 -1.07
N ALA A 102 -7.12 7.10 -1.93
CA ALA A 102 -8.30 6.23 -2.07
C ALA A 102 -7.90 4.80 -2.47
N THR A 103 -6.98 4.67 -3.43
CA THR A 103 -6.53 3.39 -3.98
C THR A 103 -5.78 2.51 -2.96
N THR A 104 -5.30 3.08 -1.84
CA THR A 104 -4.72 2.26 -0.74
C THR A 104 -5.71 1.26 -0.14
N THR A 105 -7.02 1.48 -0.32
CA THR A 105 -8.08 0.62 0.21
C THR A 105 -8.63 -0.40 -0.79
N VAL A 106 -8.31 -0.26 -2.08
CA VAL A 106 -8.86 -1.08 -3.17
C VAL A 106 -8.66 -2.59 -2.99
N PRO A 107 -7.50 -3.09 -2.53
CA PRO A 107 -7.32 -4.54 -2.34
C PRO A 107 -8.38 -5.16 -1.41
N TRP A 108 -8.84 -4.43 -0.39
CA TRP A 108 -9.83 -4.94 0.56
C TRP A 108 -11.21 -5.07 -0.08
N PHE A 109 -11.60 -4.10 -0.90
CA PHE A 109 -12.84 -4.20 -1.69
C PHE A 109 -12.75 -5.36 -2.69
N GLY A 110 -11.62 -5.51 -3.37
CA GLY A 110 -11.38 -6.62 -4.30
C GLY A 110 -11.47 -8.00 -3.62
N LEU A 111 -10.89 -8.14 -2.42
CA LEU A 111 -10.98 -9.37 -1.63
C LEU A 111 -12.44 -9.71 -1.26
N VAL A 112 -13.22 -8.73 -0.80
CA VAL A 112 -14.63 -8.95 -0.46
C VAL A 112 -15.44 -9.30 -1.72
N SER A 113 -15.25 -8.58 -2.83
CA SER A 113 -15.93 -8.90 -4.09
C SER A 113 -15.58 -10.30 -4.58
N ALA A 114 -14.30 -10.70 -4.49
CA ALA A 114 -13.87 -12.05 -4.85
C ALA A 114 -14.54 -13.12 -3.96
N GLN A 115 -14.66 -12.88 -2.65
CA GLN A 115 -15.37 -13.77 -1.74
C GLN A 115 -16.85 -13.88 -2.08
N MET A 116 -17.51 -12.76 -2.40
CA MET A 116 -18.92 -12.75 -2.81
C MET A 116 -19.15 -13.51 -4.12
N MET A 117 -18.19 -13.49 -5.04
CA MET A 117 -18.27 -14.22 -6.32
C MET A 117 -17.92 -15.71 -6.18
N ALA A 118 -17.08 -16.07 -5.21
CA ALA A 118 -16.59 -17.43 -5.04
C ALA A 118 -17.60 -18.38 -4.40
N GLY A 119 -18.65 -17.87 -3.73
CA GLY A 119 -19.73 -18.67 -3.13
C GLY A 119 -19.28 -19.40 -1.87
#